data_AF-A0A1C0TYX9-F1
#
_entry.id   AF-A0A1C0TYX9-F1
#
_cell.length_a   1.000
_cell.length_b   1.000
_cell.length_c   1.000
_cell.angle_alpha   90.00
_cell.angle_beta   90.00
_cell.angle_gamma   90.00
#
_symmetry.space_group_name_H-M   'P 1'
#
loop_
_entity.id
_entity.type
_entity.pdbx_description
1 polymer ?
#
loop_
_entity_poly.entity_id
_entity_poly.type
_entity_poly.pdbx_seq_one_letter_code
_entity_poly.pdbx_strand_id
1 'polypeptide(L)'
;MIKLTQKQFDKFIDAEDNDYIEKIKNNILSKYADQVVERENLIYRLKEAYNYLMELNFKNETLVRSYLYLTAFNVNFHNSPEVKCLLEVPGKNPEKQYQDLLHVTKNLINRGD
;
A
#
# COMPACT_ATOMS: atom_id res chain seq x y z
N MET A 1 -29.25 20.60 -1.30
CA MET A 1 -27.81 20.63 -1.65
C MET A 1 -27.04 20.71 -0.35
N ILE A 2 -26.35 19.65 0.06
CA ILE A 2 -25.51 19.67 1.26
C ILE A 2 -24.19 20.35 0.87
N LYS A 3 -23.82 21.43 1.54
CA LYS A 3 -22.49 22.06 1.41
C LYS A 3 -21.64 21.62 2.60
N LEU A 4 -20.66 20.77 2.36
CA LEU A 4 -19.69 20.39 3.37
C LEU A 4 -18.63 21.49 3.51
N THR A 5 -18.21 21.78 4.73
CA THR A 5 -17.01 22.59 4.98
C THR A 5 -15.75 21.80 4.65
N GLN A 6 -14.63 22.48 4.37
CA GLN A 6 -13.35 21.80 4.10
C GLN A 6 -12.98 20.80 5.22
N LYS A 7 -13.15 21.21 6.48
CA LYS A 7 -12.92 20.34 7.66
C LYS A 7 -13.82 19.11 7.71
N GLN A 8 -15.06 19.20 7.20
CA GLN A 8 -15.96 18.04 7.11
C GLN A 8 -15.60 17.13 5.94
N PHE A 9 -15.09 17.72 4.85
CA PHE A 9 -14.60 16.98 3.70
C PHE A 9 -13.32 16.19 4.04
N ASP A 10 -12.36 16.82 4.71
CA ASP A 10 -11.12 16.16 5.14
C ASP A 10 -11.41 14.99 6.11
N LYS A 11 -12.31 15.20 7.08
CA LYS A 11 -12.77 14.13 7.99
C LYS A 11 -13.46 12.97 7.27
N PHE A 12 -14.15 13.26 6.16
CA PHE A 12 -14.82 12.24 5.37
C PHE A 12 -13.80 11.40 4.59
N ILE A 13 -12.80 12.05 3.99
CA ILE A 13 -11.67 11.37 3.34
C ILE A 13 -10.92 10.48 4.33
N ASP A 14 -10.58 11.01 5.51
CA ASP A 14 -9.92 10.24 6.56
C ASP A 14 -10.74 9.00 6.96
N ALA A 15 -12.07 9.12 7.05
CA ALA A 15 -12.95 8.01 7.38
C ALA A 15 -12.98 6.95 6.26
N GLU A 16 -13.10 7.37 5.01
CA GLU A 16 -13.11 6.48 3.84
C GLU A 16 -11.78 5.72 3.69
N ASP A 17 -10.65 6.41 3.87
CA ASP A 17 -9.32 5.80 3.84
C ASP A 17 -9.15 4.76 4.96
N ASN A 18 -9.61 5.07 6.18
CA ASN A 18 -9.57 4.12 7.29
C ASN A 18 -10.46 2.89 7.03
N ASP A 19 -11.66 3.07 6.47
CA ASP A 19 -12.56 1.97 6.10
C ASP A 19 -11.95 1.08 5.02
N TYR A 20 -11.28 1.67 4.03
CA TYR A 20 -10.53 0.94 3.01
C TYR A 20 -9.42 0.09 3.63
N ILE A 21 -8.59 0.68 4.50
CA ILE A 21 -7.48 -0.01 5.15
C ILE A 21 -7.99 -1.15 6.04
N GLU A 22 -9.07 -0.93 6.81
CA GLU A 22 -9.71 -1.97 7.62
C GLU A 22 -10.24 -3.12 6.78
N LYS A 23 -10.88 -2.82 5.64
CA LYS A 23 -11.31 -3.84 4.68
C LYS A 23 -10.14 -4.65 4.15
N ILE A 24 -9.02 -4.01 3.80
CA ILE A 24 -7.81 -4.71 3.37
C ILE A 24 -7.24 -5.59 4.50
N LYS A 25 -7.14 -5.07 5.72
CA LYS A 25 -6.70 -5.83 6.91
C LYS A 25 -7.52 -7.09 7.09
N ASN A 26 -8.84 -6.98 7.11
CA ASN A 26 -9.75 -8.10 7.30
C ASN A 26 -9.66 -9.13 6.16
N ASN A 27 -9.50 -8.67 4.92
CA ASN A 27 -9.29 -9.56 3.78
C ASN A 27 -7.97 -10.34 3.87
N ILE A 28 -6.90 -9.69 4.33
CA ILE A 28 -5.60 -10.35 4.52
C ILE A 28 -5.71 -11.39 5.64
N LEU A 29 -6.25 -11.01 6.80
CA LEU A 29 -6.36 -11.90 7.96
C LEU A 29 -7.29 -13.09 7.71
N SER A 30 -8.38 -12.91 6.98
CA SER A 30 -9.28 -14.03 6.67
C SER A 30 -8.67 -15.11 5.77
N LYS A 31 -7.66 -14.77 4.96
CA LYS A 31 -7.07 -15.69 3.97
C LYS A 31 -5.65 -16.12 4.29
N TYR A 32 -4.88 -15.25 4.94
CA TYR A 32 -3.43 -15.36 5.07
C TYR A 32 -2.95 -15.05 6.48
N ALA A 33 -3.81 -15.19 7.49
CA ALA A 33 -3.48 -14.92 8.90
C ALA A 33 -2.09 -15.45 9.30
N ASP A 34 -1.78 -16.70 8.97
CA ASP A 34 -0.54 -17.37 9.40
C ASP A 34 0.72 -16.85 8.70
N GLN A 35 0.57 -16.07 7.62
CA GLN A 35 1.67 -15.46 6.86
C GLN A 35 1.89 -13.99 7.25
N VAL A 36 0.99 -13.40 8.04
CA VAL A 36 1.12 -12.00 8.50
C VAL A 36 2.13 -11.93 9.63
N VAL A 37 3.19 -11.16 9.40
CA VAL A 37 4.19 -10.80 10.42
C VAL A 37 3.65 -9.66 11.27
N GLU A 38 3.93 -9.61 12.58
CA GLU A 38 3.50 -8.54 13.49
C GLU A 38 2.02 -8.13 13.32
N ARG A 39 1.14 -9.11 13.53
CA ARG A 39 -0.32 -8.98 13.33
C ARG A 39 -0.94 -7.87 14.17
N GLU A 40 -0.46 -7.69 15.40
CA GLU A 40 -0.95 -6.69 16.35
C GLU A 40 -0.78 -5.25 15.82
N ASN A 41 0.31 -5.01 15.07
CA ASN A 41 0.64 -3.70 14.51
C ASN A 41 0.21 -3.54 13.04
N LEU A 42 -0.48 -4.54 12.46
CA LEU A 42 -0.79 -4.56 11.04
C LEU A 42 -1.54 -3.31 10.58
N ILE A 43 -2.54 -2.86 11.35
CA ILE A 43 -3.34 -1.67 10.97
C ILE A 43 -2.48 -0.41 10.87
N TYR A 44 -1.52 -0.22 11.77
CA TYR A 44 -0.62 0.93 11.74
C TYR A 44 0.32 0.87 10.53
N ARG A 45 0.92 -0.30 10.28
CA ARG A 45 1.82 -0.50 9.14
C ARG A 45 1.11 -0.32 7.79
N LEU A 46 -0.14 -0.80 7.68
CA LEU A 46 -0.95 -0.59 6.47
C LEU A 46 -1.31 0.88 6.28
N LYS A 47 -1.59 1.61 7.36
CA LYS A 47 -1.92 3.04 7.30
C LYS A 47 -0.72 3.88 6.88
N GLU A 48 0.46 3.63 7.46
CA GLU A 48 1.69 4.31 7.06
C GLU A 48 2.01 4.06 5.58
N ALA A 49 1.93 2.80 5.14
CA ALA A 49 2.15 2.44 3.75
C ALA A 49 1.13 3.10 2.80
N TYR A 50 -0.15 3.13 3.17
CA TYR A 50 -1.19 3.75 2.36
C TYR A 50 -0.97 5.27 2.21
N ASN A 51 -0.72 5.96 3.33
CA ASN A 51 -0.47 7.40 3.32
C ASN A 51 0.72 7.76 2.44
N TYR A 52 1.81 7.00 2.53
CA TYR A 52 2.97 7.17 1.66
C TYR A 52 2.64 7.03 0.18
N LEU A 53 1.81 6.05 -0.21
CA LEU A 53 1.37 5.89 -1.60
C LEU A 53 0.50 7.07 -2.06
N MET A 54 -0.32 7.63 -1.18
CA MET A 54 -1.13 8.82 -1.49
C MET A 54 -0.26 10.07 -1.65
N GLU A 55 0.79 10.23 -0.85
CA GLU A 55 1.80 11.29 -1.00
C GLU A 55 2.54 11.18 -2.34
N LEU A 56 2.83 9.96 -2.80
CA LEU A 56 3.38 9.69 -4.13
C LEU A 56 2.34 9.75 -5.26
N ASN A 57 1.09 10.12 -4.94
CA ASN A 57 -0.01 10.31 -5.87
C ASN A 57 -0.38 9.05 -6.68
N PHE A 58 -0.29 7.85 -6.06
CA PHE A 58 -0.79 6.61 -6.65
C PHE A 58 -2.31 6.71 -6.91
N LYS A 59 -2.77 6.14 -8.03
CA LYS A 59 -4.18 6.13 -8.45
C LYS A 59 -4.70 4.74 -8.79
N ASN A 60 -3.83 3.80 -9.11
CA ASN A 60 -4.17 2.43 -9.46
C ASN A 60 -4.41 1.61 -8.19
N GLU A 61 -5.68 1.36 -7.89
CA GLU A 61 -6.10 0.59 -6.71
C GLU A 61 -5.48 -0.82 -6.66
N THR A 62 -5.25 -1.46 -7.80
CA THR A 62 -4.62 -2.79 -7.82
C THR A 62 -3.17 -2.74 -7.34
N LEU A 63 -2.44 -1.68 -7.73
CA LEU A 63 -1.06 -1.48 -7.28
C LEU A 63 -1.02 -1.11 -5.80
N VAL A 64 -1.88 -0.19 -5.35
CA VAL A 64 -2.03 0.15 -3.93
C VAL A 64 -2.32 -1.10 -3.10
N ARG A 65 -3.31 -1.90 -3.50
CA ARG A 65 -3.65 -3.15 -2.81
C ARG A 65 -2.48 -4.13 -2.77
N SER A 66 -1.76 -4.32 -3.88
CA SER A 66 -0.61 -5.23 -3.89
C SER A 66 0.52 -4.76 -2.98
N TYR A 67 0.75 -3.45 -2.87
CA TYR A 67 1.74 -2.87 -1.97
C TYR A 67 1.36 -3.13 -0.52
N LEU A 68 0.10 -2.92 -0.16
CA LEU A 68 -0.42 -3.20 1.19
C LEU A 68 -0.29 -4.69 1.57
N TYR A 69 -0.50 -5.61 0.62
CA TYR A 69 -0.28 -7.04 0.85
C TYR A 69 1.19 -7.36 1.11
N LEU A 70 2.11 -6.79 0.34
CA LEU A 70 3.56 -6.96 0.56
C LEU A 70 3.98 -6.41 1.94
N THR A 71 3.45 -5.25 2.34
CA THR A 71 3.65 -4.69 3.69
C THR A 71 3.13 -5.64 4.77
N ALA A 72 1.98 -6.29 4.56
CA ALA A 72 1.43 -7.20 5.55
C ALA A 72 2.28 -8.45 5.77
N PHE A 73 2.86 -9.00 4.70
CA PHE A 73 3.67 -10.23 4.75
C PHE A 73 5.14 -9.96 5.10
N ASN A 74 5.64 -8.74 4.88
CA ASN A 74 7.02 -8.37 5.19
C ASN A 74 7.05 -7.05 5.96
N VAL A 75 7.39 -7.14 7.25
CA VAL A 75 7.44 -6.00 8.18
C VAL A 75 8.35 -4.86 7.69
N ASN A 76 9.41 -5.19 6.96
CA ASN A 76 10.41 -4.23 6.51
C ASN A 76 10.16 -3.74 5.08
N PHE A 77 9.17 -4.26 4.36
CA PHE A 77 8.97 -3.93 2.94
C PHE A 77 8.75 -2.42 2.73
N HIS A 78 7.83 -1.81 3.47
CA HIS A 78 7.56 -0.38 3.36
C HIS A 78 8.76 0.49 3.81
N ASN A 79 9.51 0.01 4.80
CA ASN A 79 10.65 0.71 5.37
C ASN A 79 11.97 0.45 4.64
N SER A 80 11.97 -0.41 3.62
CA SER A 80 13.17 -0.77 2.86
C SER A 80 13.71 0.47 2.10
N PRO A 81 14.99 0.83 2.31
CA PRO A 81 15.64 1.88 1.55
C PRO A 81 15.62 1.62 0.04
N GLU A 82 15.70 0.35 -0.38
CA GLU A 82 15.66 -0.06 -1.78
C GLU A 82 14.29 0.22 -2.41
N VAL A 83 13.20 -0.09 -1.69
CA VAL A 83 11.84 0.23 -2.14
C VAL A 83 11.66 1.74 -2.26
N LYS A 84 12.11 2.53 -1.29
CA LYS A 84 12.02 3.99 -1.35
C LYS A 84 12.86 4.57 -2.49
N CYS A 85 14.10 4.12 -2.63
CA CYS A 85 15.02 4.53 -3.69
C CYS A 85 14.43 4.27 -5.09
N LEU A 86 13.73 3.15 -5.28
CA LEU A 86 13.04 2.85 -6.53
C LEU A 86 11.86 3.79 -6.81
N LEU A 87 11.05 4.11 -5.79
CA LEU A 87 9.81 4.86 -5.97
C LEU A 87 10.05 6.38 -6.07
N GLU A 88 11.07 6.89 -5.40
CA GLU A 88 11.34 8.32 -5.29
C GLU A 88 12.36 8.83 -6.34
N VAL A 89 12.60 8.07 -7.42
CA VAL A 89 13.53 8.48 -8.48
C VAL A 89 13.07 9.80 -9.12
N PRO A 90 13.90 10.86 -9.08
CA PRO A 90 13.52 12.16 -9.63
C PRO A 90 13.11 12.09 -11.10
N GLY A 91 11.97 12.69 -11.43
CA GLY A 91 11.45 12.74 -12.80
C GLY A 91 10.86 11.41 -13.32
N LYS A 92 10.74 10.39 -12.48
CA LYS A 92 10.04 9.13 -12.80
C LYS A 92 8.68 9.08 -12.12
N ASN A 93 7.76 8.32 -12.71
CA ASN A 93 6.45 8.06 -12.12
C ASN A 93 6.58 6.90 -11.11
N PRO A 94 6.34 7.12 -9.81
CA PRO A 94 6.50 6.09 -8.78
C PRO A 94 5.62 4.86 -9.00
N GLU A 95 4.38 5.07 -9.45
CA GLU A 95 3.42 4.01 -9.73
C GLU A 95 3.88 3.13 -10.89
N LYS A 96 4.50 3.73 -11.92
CA LYS A 96 5.12 2.98 -13.02
C LYS A 96 6.35 2.20 -12.55
N GLN A 97 7.20 2.80 -11.73
CA GLN A 97 8.37 2.11 -11.15
C GLN A 97 7.93 0.87 -10.34
N TYR A 98 6.88 1.00 -9.53
CA TYR A 98 6.33 -0.10 -8.78
C TYR A 98 5.73 -1.20 -9.67
N GLN A 99 4.98 -0.81 -10.72
CA GLN A 99 4.45 -1.75 -11.69
C GLN A 99 5.57 -2.56 -12.38
N ASP A 100 6.67 -1.90 -12.72
CA ASP A 100 7.82 -2.52 -13.37
C ASP A 100 8.53 -3.50 -12.41
N LEU A 101 8.67 -3.15 -11.14
CA LEU A 101 9.15 -4.07 -10.09
C LEU A 101 8.32 -5.36 -10.04
N LEU A 102 6.98 -5.23 -9.98
CA LEU A 102 6.10 -6.40 -9.94
C LEU A 102 6.24 -7.29 -11.18
N HIS A 103 6.43 -6.69 -12.36
CA HIS A 103 6.66 -7.45 -13.60
C HIS A 103 7.99 -8.19 -13.59
N VAL A 104 9.07 -7.54 -13.15
CA VAL A 104 10.39 -8.18 -13.05
C VAL A 104 10.34 -9.33 -12.06
N THR A 105 9.80 -9.11 -10.86
CA THR A 105 9.65 -10.15 -9.83
C THR A 105 8.83 -11.34 -10.32
N LYS A 106 7.70 -11.08 -11.00
CA LYS A 106 6.89 -12.15 -11.60
C LYS A 106 7.65 -12.94 -12.66
N ASN A 107 8.43 -12.26 -13.50
CA ASN A 107 9.23 -12.92 -14.53
C ASN A 107 10.35 -13.78 -13.93
N LEU A 108 10.99 -13.32 -12.85
CA LEU A 108 11.99 -14.11 -12.13
C LEU A 108 11.37 -15.39 -11.55
N ILE A 109 10.25 -15.26 -10.84
CA ILE A 109 9.52 -16.41 -10.27
C ILE A 109 9.13 -17.43 -11.36
N ASN A 110 8.67 -16.95 -12.51
CA ASN A 110 8.26 -17.83 -13.62
C ASN A 110 9.44 -18.55 -14.29
N ARG A 111 10.66 -18.02 -14.17
CA ARG A 111 11.87 -18.63 -14.73
C ARG A 111 12.47 -19.70 -13.81
N GLY A 112 12.06 -19.73 -12.53
CA GLY A 112 12.53 -20.72 -11.56
C GLY A 112 13.99 -20.53 -11.13
N ASP A 113 14.55 -19.35 -11.35
CA ASP A 113 15.88 -18.94 -10.85
C ASP A 113 15.84 -18.61 -9.35
#